data_AF-A0A1X1N4Q4-F1
#
_entry.id   AF-A0A1X1N4Q4-F1
#
_cell.length_a   1.000
_cell.length_b   1.000
_cell.length_c   1.000
_cell.angle_alpha   90.00
_cell.angle_beta   90.00
_cell.angle_gamma   90.00
#
_symmetry.space_group_name_H-M   'P 1'
#
loop_
_entity.id
_entity.type
_entity.pdbx_description
1 polymer ?
#
loop_
_entity_poly.entity_id
_entity_poly.type
_entity_poly.pdbx_seq_one_letter_code
_entity_poly.pdbx_strand_id
1 'polypeptide(L)'
;MIATEVKNRFVTETQAQRIADRWNAVYPAMRSILDTVIKAQRGAERPTVDVAHLERVRREMGQQDRGTFKACTRSPGAFSIFDAFAQVREVVNVTSIGHADAGAILRLCAELADAVAEAAVARRAEWEAERATVPAQPVDGGRRERADSEQTERGTR
;
A
#
# COMPACT_ATOMS: atom_id res chain seq x y z
N MET A 1 -15.85 18.59 -10.11
CA MET A 1 -16.55 18.19 -8.87
C MET A 1 -15.46 17.71 -7.92
N ILE A 2 -15.12 18.51 -6.92
CA ILE A 2 -13.97 18.28 -6.02
C ILE A 2 -14.40 17.21 -5.01
N ALA A 3 -13.64 16.12 -4.90
CA ALA A 3 -13.91 15.06 -3.94
C ALA A 3 -13.63 15.59 -2.52
N THR A 4 -14.68 15.95 -1.78
CA THR A 4 -14.64 16.57 -0.43
C THR A 4 -14.39 15.58 0.72
N GLU A 5 -13.98 14.34 0.45
CA GLU A 5 -13.64 13.38 1.51
C GLU A 5 -12.28 12.72 1.21
N VAL A 6 -11.20 13.35 1.67
CA VAL A 6 -9.89 12.70 1.78
C VAL A 6 -9.96 11.68 2.92
N LYS A 7 -10.34 10.44 2.60
CA LYS A 7 -10.47 9.31 3.55
C LYS A 7 -9.15 8.69 4.01
N ASN A 8 -8.03 9.38 3.79
CA ASN A 8 -6.75 8.99 4.37
C ASN A 8 -6.39 9.99 5.46
N ARG A 9 -6.57 9.62 6.74
CA ARG A 9 -6.26 10.48 7.89
C ARG A 9 -4.78 10.91 7.97
N PHE A 10 -3.90 10.30 7.18
CA PHE A 10 -2.47 10.57 7.14
C PHE A 10 -2.04 11.51 6.01
N VAL A 11 -2.97 11.95 5.16
CA VAL A 11 -2.69 12.89 4.06
C VAL A 11 -3.62 14.08 4.19
N THR A 12 -3.06 15.28 4.22
CA THR A 12 -3.87 16.51 4.27
C THR A 12 -4.63 16.72 2.96
N GLU A 13 -5.73 17.46 2.99
CA GLU A 13 -6.49 17.80 1.78
C GLU A 13 -5.63 18.52 0.73
N THR A 14 -4.79 19.46 1.17
CA THR A 14 -3.87 20.17 0.28
C THR A 14 -2.83 19.23 -0.35
N GLN A 15 -2.30 18.26 0.40
CA GLN A 15 -1.36 17.27 -0.13
C GLN A 15 -2.05 16.31 -1.10
N ALA A 16 -3.28 15.86 -0.78
CA ALA A 16 -4.07 15.03 -1.68
C ALA A 16 -4.37 15.74 -3.01
N GLN A 17 -4.74 17.03 -2.97
CA GLN A 17 -4.98 17.82 -4.17
C GLN A 17 -3.70 17.98 -5.01
N ARG A 18 -2.56 18.30 -4.39
CA ARG A 18 -1.27 18.42 -5.10
C ARG A 18 -0.86 17.10 -5.78
N ILE A 19 -1.02 15.99 -5.08
CA ILE A 19 -0.73 14.65 -5.63
C ILE A 19 -1.67 14.34 -6.80
N ALA A 20 -2.96 14.64 -6.66
CA ALA A 20 -3.94 14.44 -7.73
C ALA A 20 -3.62 15.28 -8.98
N ASP A 21 -3.29 16.57 -8.81
CA ASP A 21 -2.94 17.45 -9.92
C ASP A 21 -1.69 16.95 -10.67
N ARG A 22 -0.67 16.52 -9.92
CA ARG A 22 0.56 15.96 -10.50
C ARG A 22 0.35 14.60 -11.15
N TRP A 23 -0.45 13.73 -10.54
CA TRP A 23 -0.85 12.47 -11.14
C TRP A 23 -1.54 12.70 -12.49
N ASN A 24 -2.57 13.56 -12.52
CA ASN A 24 -3.34 13.85 -13.72
C ASN A 24 -2.47 14.46 -14.83
N ALA A 25 -1.52 15.32 -14.47
CA ALA A 25 -0.59 15.93 -15.43
C ALA A 25 0.36 14.88 -16.06
N VAL A 26 0.80 13.88 -15.29
CA VAL A 26 1.84 12.93 -15.70
C VAL A 26 1.28 11.60 -16.22
N TYR A 27 0.04 11.25 -15.86
CA TYR A 27 -0.61 9.99 -16.21
C TYR A 27 -0.64 9.69 -17.73
N PRO A 28 -0.94 10.65 -18.63
CA PRO A 28 -0.89 10.38 -20.07
C PRO A 28 0.49 9.88 -20.54
N ALA A 29 1.57 10.45 -20.01
CA ALA A 29 2.93 10.03 -20.33
C ALA A 29 3.24 8.63 -19.77
N MET A 30 2.91 8.37 -18.50
CA MET A 30 3.10 7.04 -17.89
C MET A 30 2.35 5.95 -18.66
N ARG A 31 1.11 6.23 -19.04
CA ARG A 31 0.30 5.31 -19.86
C ARG A 31 0.97 5.06 -21.21
N SER A 32 1.43 6.10 -21.90
CA SER A 32 2.10 5.98 -23.20
C SER A 32 3.39 5.16 -23.11
N ILE A 33 4.19 5.36 -22.06
CA ILE A 33 5.40 4.58 -21.79
C ILE A 33 5.06 3.11 -21.59
N LEU A 34 4.08 2.79 -20.72
CA LEU A 34 3.67 1.41 -20.49
C LEU A 34 3.14 0.75 -21.77
N ASP A 35 2.25 1.42 -22.51
CA ASP A 35 1.70 0.91 -23.77
C ASP A 35 2.83 0.63 -24.80
N THR A 36 3.86 1.50 -24.85
CA THR A 36 5.03 1.35 -25.73
C THR A 36 5.92 0.19 -25.33
N VAL A 37 6.26 0.09 -24.04
CA VAL A 37 7.09 -1.00 -23.51
C VAL A 37 6.39 -2.34 -23.66
N ILE A 38 5.10 -2.45 -23.30
CA ILE A 38 4.29 -3.66 -23.46
C ILE A 38 4.29 -4.10 -24.92
N LYS A 39 4.04 -3.17 -25.86
CA LYS A 39 4.04 -3.49 -27.30
C LYS A 39 5.40 -4.00 -27.78
N ALA A 40 6.49 -3.34 -27.39
CA ALA A 40 7.84 -3.76 -27.78
C ALA A 40 8.19 -5.15 -27.23
N GLN A 41 7.84 -5.40 -25.97
CA GLN A 41 8.21 -6.63 -25.26
C GLN A 41 7.39 -7.84 -25.70
N ARG A 42 6.13 -7.64 -26.14
CA ARG A 42 5.33 -8.70 -26.78
C ARG A 42 5.93 -9.21 -28.10
N GLY A 43 6.63 -8.34 -28.83
CA GLY A 43 7.26 -8.68 -30.11
C GLY A 43 8.72 -9.13 -29.99
N ALA A 44 9.30 -9.09 -28.78
CA ALA A 44 10.70 -9.44 -28.57
C ALA A 44 10.89 -10.96 -28.53
N GLU A 45 11.98 -11.45 -29.15
CA GLU A 45 12.37 -12.86 -29.08
C GLU A 45 12.66 -13.30 -27.64
N ARG A 46 13.18 -12.37 -26.82
CA ARG A 46 13.46 -12.56 -25.39
C ARG A 46 13.00 -11.34 -24.61
N PRO A 47 11.78 -11.35 -24.04
CA PRO A 47 11.30 -10.27 -23.19
C PRO A 47 12.22 -10.07 -21.98
N THR A 48 12.51 -8.82 -21.66
CA THR A 48 13.37 -8.44 -20.51
C THR A 48 12.57 -8.00 -19.30
N VAL A 49 11.24 -7.96 -19.42
CA VAL A 49 10.30 -7.54 -18.38
C VAL A 49 9.11 -8.49 -18.32
N ASP A 50 8.45 -8.54 -17.17
CA ASP A 50 7.18 -9.25 -17.03
C ASP A 50 6.03 -8.46 -17.68
N VAL A 51 5.69 -8.82 -18.92
CA VAL A 51 4.63 -8.17 -19.70
C VAL A 51 3.27 -8.29 -19.02
N ALA A 52 2.95 -9.44 -18.42
CA ALA A 52 1.66 -9.66 -17.76
C ALA A 52 1.52 -8.76 -16.51
N HIS A 53 2.62 -8.56 -15.79
CA HIS A 53 2.67 -7.60 -14.69
C HIS A 53 2.44 -6.16 -15.18
N LEU A 54 3.13 -5.71 -16.23
CA LEU A 54 2.98 -4.35 -16.75
C LEU A 54 1.57 -4.07 -17.27
N GLU A 55 0.91 -5.04 -17.90
CA GLU A 55 -0.48 -4.94 -18.33
C GLU A 55 -1.44 -4.77 -17.14
N ARG A 56 -1.18 -5.50 -16.05
CA ARG A 56 -1.92 -5.33 -14.79
C ARG A 56 -1.74 -3.92 -14.23
N VAL A 57 -0.51 -3.43 -14.14
CA VAL A 57 -0.20 -2.06 -13.68
C VAL A 57 -0.94 -1.03 -14.53
N ARG A 58 -0.85 -1.13 -15.86
CA ARG A 58 -1.53 -0.23 -16.79
C ARG A 58 -3.05 -0.23 -16.61
N ARG A 59 -3.65 -1.37 -16.30
CA ARG A 59 -5.10 -1.49 -16.03
C ARG A 59 -5.46 -0.82 -14.71
N GLU A 60 -4.70 -1.08 -13.66
CA GLU A 60 -4.93 -0.55 -12.30
C GLU A 60 -4.75 0.97 -12.26
N MET A 61 -3.71 1.51 -12.92
CA MET A 61 -3.53 2.96 -13.10
C MET A 61 -4.75 3.59 -13.79
N GLY A 62 -5.27 2.95 -14.84
CA GLY A 62 -6.47 3.42 -15.52
C GLY A 62 -7.76 3.30 -14.70
N GLN A 63 -7.78 2.45 -13.67
CA GLN A 63 -8.89 2.42 -12.69
C GLN A 63 -8.76 3.55 -11.68
N GLN A 64 -7.53 3.84 -11.22
CA GLN A 64 -7.24 4.97 -10.33
C GLN A 64 -7.54 6.32 -10.98
N ASP A 65 -7.07 6.54 -12.22
CA ASP A 65 -7.30 7.75 -13.00
C ASP A 65 -8.79 8.05 -13.20
N ARG A 66 -9.61 7.02 -13.46
CA ARG A 66 -11.07 7.17 -13.59
C ARG A 66 -11.81 7.32 -12.26
N GLY A 67 -11.11 7.32 -11.12
CA GLY A 67 -11.73 7.31 -9.78
C GLY A 67 -12.58 6.06 -9.54
N THR A 68 -12.24 4.94 -10.18
CA THR A 68 -12.98 3.66 -10.12
C THR A 68 -12.25 2.57 -9.35
N PHE A 69 -11.10 2.88 -8.74
CA PHE A 69 -10.30 1.93 -8.00
C PHE A 69 -11.02 1.50 -6.71
N LYS A 70 -11.29 0.18 -6.60
CA LYS A 70 -12.12 -0.45 -5.55
C LYS A 70 -11.30 -1.31 -4.57
N ALA A 71 -10.01 -1.02 -4.33
CA ALA A 71 -9.24 -1.79 -3.35
C ALA A 71 -9.59 -1.43 -1.88
N CYS A 72 -10.20 -0.27 -1.63
CA CYS A 72 -10.81 0.04 -0.33
C CYS A 72 -12.31 -0.22 -0.37
N THR A 73 -12.75 -1.32 0.23
CA THR A 73 -14.16 -1.74 0.35
C THR A 73 -15.05 -0.82 1.20
N ARG A 74 -14.63 0.42 1.51
CA ARG A 74 -15.38 1.38 2.34
C ARG A 74 -15.51 2.80 1.78
N SER A 75 -15.16 3.07 0.52
CA SER A 75 -15.32 4.41 -0.04
C SER A 75 -15.59 4.43 -1.54
N PRO A 76 -16.53 5.26 -2.04
CA PRO A 76 -16.66 5.52 -3.46
C PRO A 76 -15.38 6.18 -4.00
N GLY A 77 -14.71 5.54 -4.96
CA GLY A 77 -13.68 6.15 -5.81
C GLY A 77 -12.39 6.64 -5.14
N ALA A 78 -11.80 5.87 -4.22
CA ALA A 78 -10.61 6.33 -3.48
C ALA A 78 -9.29 6.07 -4.23
N PHE A 79 -8.63 7.17 -4.57
CA PHE A 79 -7.19 7.20 -4.87
C PHE A 79 -6.40 6.70 -3.64
N SER A 80 -5.46 5.77 -3.85
CA SER A 80 -4.63 5.19 -2.79
C SER A 80 -3.17 5.58 -3.04
N ILE A 81 -2.55 6.30 -2.09
CA ILE A 81 -1.15 6.73 -2.21
C ILE A 81 -0.18 5.55 -2.29
N PHE A 82 -0.50 4.43 -1.63
CA PHE A 82 0.34 3.24 -1.61
C PHE A 82 0.29 2.53 -2.96
N ASP A 83 -0.90 2.38 -3.54
CA ASP A 83 -1.07 1.76 -4.85
C ASP A 83 -0.52 2.66 -5.96
N ALA A 84 -0.76 3.98 -5.86
CA ALA A 84 -0.20 4.96 -6.78
C ALA A 84 1.33 4.92 -6.75
N PHE A 85 1.94 4.88 -5.55
CA PHE A 85 3.39 4.76 -5.42
C PHE A 85 3.92 3.45 -6.04
N ALA A 86 3.30 2.31 -5.73
CA ALA A 86 3.71 1.03 -6.29
C ALA A 86 3.64 1.03 -7.83
N GLN A 87 2.58 1.59 -8.41
CA GLN A 87 2.41 1.67 -9.85
C GLN A 87 3.42 2.62 -10.52
N VAL A 88 3.63 3.81 -9.95
CA VAL A 88 4.61 4.79 -10.47
C VAL A 88 6.02 4.20 -10.42
N ARG A 89 6.35 3.42 -9.39
CA ARG A 89 7.64 2.72 -9.31
C ARG A 89 7.85 1.76 -10.48
N GLU A 90 6.81 1.01 -10.89
CA GLU A 90 6.92 0.13 -12.06
C GLU A 90 7.11 0.92 -13.36
N VAL A 91 6.49 2.10 -13.49
CA VAL A 91 6.75 3.00 -14.62
C VAL A 91 8.20 3.48 -14.61
N VAL A 92 8.72 3.90 -13.45
CA VAL A 92 10.11 4.34 -13.30
C VAL A 92 11.08 3.23 -13.71
N ASN A 93 10.83 1.98 -13.30
CA ASN A 93 11.69 0.83 -13.63
C ASN A 93 11.85 0.59 -15.14
N VAL A 94 10.85 0.98 -15.94
CA VAL A 94 10.87 0.81 -17.40
C VAL A 94 11.10 2.10 -18.18
N THR A 95 11.28 3.22 -17.48
CA THR A 95 11.51 4.53 -18.09
C THR A 95 13.00 4.82 -18.18
N SER A 96 13.50 5.10 -19.38
CA SER A 96 14.87 5.59 -19.54
C SER A 96 15.03 6.97 -18.89
N ILE A 97 16.14 7.20 -18.18
CA ILE A 97 16.46 8.50 -17.58
C ILE A 97 16.48 9.63 -18.63
N GLY A 98 16.84 9.32 -19.88
CA GLY A 98 16.85 10.28 -20.98
C GLY A 98 15.48 10.56 -21.60
N HIS A 99 14.40 9.93 -21.13
CA HIS A 99 13.05 10.17 -21.64
C HIS A 99 12.59 11.58 -21.26
N ALA A 100 11.94 12.30 -22.18
CA ALA A 100 11.52 13.69 -21.96
C ALA A 100 10.65 13.87 -20.70
N ASP A 101 9.77 12.90 -20.44
CA ASP A 101 8.87 12.92 -19.28
C ASP A 101 9.48 12.36 -17.98
N ALA A 102 10.70 11.80 -18.02
CA ALA A 102 11.30 11.11 -16.87
C ALA A 102 11.38 12.03 -15.64
N GLY A 103 11.74 13.30 -15.84
CA GLY A 103 11.83 14.27 -14.74
C GLY A 103 10.50 14.54 -14.04
N ALA A 104 9.38 14.53 -14.76
CA ALA A 104 8.07 14.72 -14.14
C ALA A 104 7.62 13.48 -13.37
N ILE A 105 7.85 12.29 -13.94
CA ILE A 105 7.54 10.99 -13.32
C ILE A 105 8.36 10.79 -12.03
N LEU A 106 9.66 11.10 -12.05
CA LEU A 106 10.52 10.96 -10.88
C LEU A 106 10.11 11.90 -9.73
N ARG A 107 9.67 13.14 -10.04
CA ARG A 107 9.15 14.06 -9.02
C ARG A 107 7.84 13.58 -8.40
N LEU A 108 6.93 13.03 -9.21
CA LEU A 108 5.71 12.40 -8.70
C LEU A 108 6.05 11.18 -7.82
N CYS A 109 7.01 10.35 -8.25
CA CYS A 109 7.48 9.21 -7.48
C CYS A 109 8.04 9.62 -6.11
N ALA A 110 8.87 10.67 -6.08
CA ALA A 110 9.43 11.21 -4.85
C ALA A 110 8.33 11.69 -3.88
N GLU A 111 7.37 12.47 -4.37
CA GLU A 111 6.28 12.98 -3.54
C GLU A 111 5.38 11.86 -2.99
N LEU A 112 5.11 10.83 -3.79
CA LEU A 112 4.39 9.64 -3.34
C LEU A 112 5.20 8.84 -2.32
N ALA A 113 6.52 8.73 -2.49
CA ALA A 113 7.41 8.07 -1.54
C ALA A 113 7.39 8.77 -0.18
N ASP A 114 7.48 10.11 -0.18
CA ASP A 114 7.41 10.93 1.02
C ASP A 114 6.07 10.75 1.74
N ALA A 115 4.95 10.83 1.00
CA ALA A 115 3.61 10.62 1.57
C ALA A 115 3.41 9.21 2.14
N VAL A 116 3.96 8.18 1.49
CA VAL A 116 3.94 6.79 1.98
C VAL A 116 4.79 6.65 3.26
N ALA A 117 5.95 7.31 3.32
CA ALA A 117 6.82 7.29 4.49
C ALA A 117 6.15 7.98 5.69
N GLU A 118 5.56 9.15 5.49
CA GLU A 118 4.79 9.89 6.50
C GLU A 118 3.65 9.02 7.05
N ALA A 119 2.85 8.41 6.17
CA ALA A 119 1.76 7.53 6.58
C ALA A 119 2.24 6.28 7.34
N ALA A 120 3.41 5.72 6.99
CA ALA A 120 3.99 4.58 7.68
C ALA A 120 4.53 4.93 9.08
N VAL A 121 5.02 6.16 9.29
CA VAL A 121 5.42 6.66 10.62
C VAL A 121 4.19 6.87 11.49
N ALA A 122 3.17 7.56 10.96
CA ALA A 122 1.94 7.83 11.70
C ALA A 122 1.22 6.54 12.13
N ARG A 123 1.14 5.54 11.24
CA ARG A 123 0.57 4.22 11.55
C ARG A 123 1.34 3.49 12.66
N ARG A 124 2.67 3.63 12.70
CA ARG A 124 3.50 3.03 13.76
C ARG A 124 3.27 3.71 15.09
N ALA A 125 3.23 5.05 15.13
CA ALA A 125 2.95 5.81 16.33
C ALA A 125 1.58 5.45 16.93
N GLU A 126 0.55 5.27 16.09
CA GLU A 126 -0.77 4.81 16.54
C GLU A 126 -0.72 3.40 17.14
N TRP A 127 -0.05 2.47 16.47
CA TRP A 127 0.09 1.10 16.98
C TRP A 127 0.86 1.05 18.31
N GLU A 128 1.89 1.87 18.46
CA GLU A 128 2.63 2.03 19.72
C GLU A 128 1.76 2.65 20.82
N ALA A 129 0.94 3.66 20.50
CA ALA A 129 0.00 4.27 21.43
C ALA A 129 -1.10 3.27 21.86
N GLU A 130 -1.68 2.51 20.92
CA GLU A 130 -2.63 1.43 21.21
C GLU A 130 -2.00 0.41 22.16
N ARG A 131 -0.78 -0.07 21.87
CA ARG A 131 -0.05 -1.00 22.75
C ARG A 131 0.22 -0.43 24.14
N ALA A 132 0.53 0.85 24.27
CA ALA A 132 0.75 1.50 25.56
C ALA A 132 -0.53 1.58 26.41
N THR A 133 -1.70 1.60 25.77
CA THR A 133 -3.00 1.67 26.45
C THR A 133 -3.58 0.30 26.83
N VAL A 134 -3.04 -0.81 26.31
CA VAL A 134 -3.49 -2.17 26.71
C VAL A 134 -2.83 -2.53 28.05
N PRO A 135 -3.59 -2.70 29.14
CA PRO A 135 -3.02 -3.12 30.42
C PRO A 135 -2.41 -4.51 30.27
N ALA A 136 -1.21 -4.73 30.83
CA ALA A 136 -0.65 -6.07 30.91
C ALA A 136 -1.62 -6.97 31.68
N GLN A 137 -2.25 -7.93 30.99
CA GLN A 137 -3.04 -8.94 31.69
C GLN A 137 -2.10 -9.72 32.61
N PRO A 138 -2.44 -9.89 33.90
CA PRO A 138 -1.71 -10.81 34.75
C PRO A 138 -1.82 -12.19 34.10
N VAL A 139 -0.69 -12.76 33.69
CA VAL A 139 -0.62 -14.19 33.41
C VAL A 139 -0.90 -14.88 34.73
N ASP A 140 -2.12 -15.39 34.87
CA ASP A 140 -2.55 -16.13 36.04
C ASP A 140 -1.69 -17.38 36.13
N GLY A 141 -0.66 -17.30 36.99
CA GLY A 141 0.27 -18.37 37.29
C GLY A 141 -0.47 -19.43 38.09
N GLY A 142 -1.36 -20.17 37.42
CA GLY A 142 -2.11 -21.28 37.97
C GLY A 142 -1.16 -22.37 38.45
N ARG A 143 -0.75 -22.27 39.71
CA ARG A 143 -0.10 -23.32 40.49
C ARG A 143 -1.06 -24.51 40.52
N ARG A 144 -0.86 -25.48 39.61
CA ARG A 144 -1.47 -26.81 39.74
C ARG A 144 -0.84 -27.48 40.96
N GLU A 145 -1.45 -27.28 42.12
CA GLU A 145 -1.25 -28.17 43.27
C GLU A 145 -1.72 -29.57 42.84
N ARG A 146 -0.77 -30.47 42.64
CA ARG A 146 -1.04 -31.91 42.59
C ARG A 146 -1.50 -32.29 44.00
N ALA A 147 -2.79 -32.56 44.16
CA ALA A 147 -3.28 -33.28 45.32
C ALA A 147 -2.84 -34.74 45.18
N ASP A 148 -1.81 -35.10 45.95
CA ASP A 148 -1.47 -36.48 46.26
C ASP A 148 -2.62 -37.08 47.08
N SER A 149 -3.34 -38.04 46.49
CA SER A 149 -4.30 -38.89 47.22
C SER A 149 -3.72 -40.30 47.31
N GLU A 150 -2.74 -40.48 48.18
CA GLU A 150 -2.42 -41.78 48.78
C GLU A 150 -3.27 -41.95 50.05
N GLN A 151 -4.39 -42.69 49.98
CA GLN A 151 -4.90 -43.41 51.15
C GLN A 151 -5.99 -44.43 50.78
N THR A 152 -5.60 -45.69 50.61
CA THR A 152 -6.47 -46.83 50.90
C THR A 152 -5.63 -48.03 51.31
N GLU A 153 -5.21 -48.05 52.57
CA GLU A 153 -5.03 -49.29 53.33
C GLU A 153 -5.35 -49.01 54.81
N ARG A 154 -6.44 -49.59 55.30
CA ARG A 154 -6.48 -50.39 56.55
C ARG A 154 -7.90 -50.83 56.86
N GLY A 155 -8.08 -52.15 56.86
CA GLY A 155 -9.30 -52.81 57.33
C GLY A 155 -9.44 -52.82 58.85
N THR A 156 -10.67 -53.10 59.28
CA THR A 156 -11.11 -53.72 60.54
C THR A 156 -12.64 -53.81 60.40
N ARG A 157 -13.37 -54.90 60.60
CA ARG A 157 -13.21 -56.16 61.33
C ARG A 157 -14.03 -57.24 60.63
#